data_AF-A0A1F2XAK6-F1
#
_entry.id   AF-A0A1F2XAK6-F1
#
_cell.length_a   1.000
_cell.length_b   1.000
_cell.length_c   1.000
_cell.angle_alpha   90.00
_cell.angle_beta   90.00
_cell.angle_gamma   90.00
#
_symmetry.space_group_name_H-M   'P 1'
#
loop_
_entity.id
_entity.type
_entity.pdbx_description
1 polymer ?
#
loop_
_entity_poly.entity_id
_entity_poly.type
_entity_poly.pdbx_seq_one_letter_code
_entity_poly.pdbx_strand_id
1 'polypeptide(L)'
;MTATYTPRNPIWCAGCGHFGVQGALHQALARLEVAPADTLILAGIGCSGTIQNNLGTYGYHALHGRVLPTATGAALADPSLTVIAAGGDGDGYAIGAGHLVHTFRRNPALTYVLMNNATYGLTKGQDSPTAAMVSTGGREQALDGILLGLSVRASTFLARGFARQPEQLVRLLVAALEHARSGRGFAFVEVLSPCVTYQDTYPLWDAEVTDLDDDPHHDPTDRAGAFASCLRVMEQGRVPIGLIYRGGPAAHIPDPGPAHVGLSDLTAEYREIMDGYEV
;
A
#
# COMPACT_ATOMS: atom_id res chain seq x y z
N MET A 1 17.87 -6.72 -13.01
CA MET A 1 17.39 -5.77 -14.03
C MET A 1 16.75 -6.59 -15.13
N THR A 2 15.46 -6.38 -15.43
CA THR A 2 14.90 -6.94 -16.67
C THR A 2 15.62 -6.26 -17.82
N ALA A 3 15.96 -6.99 -18.88
CA ALA A 3 16.75 -6.44 -19.99
C ALA A 3 16.04 -5.28 -20.74
N THR A 4 14.76 -5.05 -20.45
CA THR A 4 13.85 -4.18 -21.19
C THR A 4 13.35 -2.95 -20.41
N TYR A 5 13.64 -2.84 -19.12
CA TYR A 5 13.16 -1.71 -18.30
C TYR A 5 14.25 -1.10 -17.42
N THR A 6 14.56 0.16 -17.69
CA THR A 6 15.43 0.98 -16.83
C THR A 6 14.56 1.82 -15.90
N PRO A 7 14.72 1.71 -14.56
CA PRO A 7 13.98 2.53 -13.60
C PRO A 7 14.15 4.02 -13.90
N ARG A 8 13.05 4.76 -13.85
CA ARG A 8 13.12 6.22 -13.99
C ARG A 8 13.50 6.86 -12.67
N ASN A 9 14.18 8.01 -12.76
CA ASN A 9 14.40 8.85 -11.59
C ASN A 9 13.04 9.31 -11.03
N PRO A 10 12.82 9.21 -9.71
CA PRO A 10 11.60 9.71 -9.11
C PRO A 10 11.42 11.21 -9.39
N ILE A 11 10.21 11.59 -9.82
CA ILE A 11 9.87 12.97 -10.18
C ILE A 11 9.26 13.76 -9.01
N TRP A 12 9.40 13.27 -7.78
CA TRP A 12 8.82 13.89 -6.59
C TRP A 12 9.61 15.13 -6.16
N CYS A 13 8.92 16.06 -5.51
CA CYS A 13 9.52 17.27 -4.95
C CYS A 13 10.60 16.93 -3.91
N ALA A 14 11.67 17.73 -3.86
CA ALA A 14 12.72 17.56 -2.85
C ALA A 14 12.11 17.65 -1.43
N GLY A 15 12.31 16.61 -0.62
CA GLY A 15 11.72 16.49 0.72
C GLY A 15 10.41 15.70 0.79
N CYS A 16 9.84 15.28 -0.35
CA CYS A 16 8.62 14.45 -0.37
C CYS A 16 8.80 13.14 0.41
N GLY A 17 7.83 12.81 1.28
CA GLY A 17 7.85 11.57 2.07
C GLY A 17 7.83 10.28 1.23
N HIS A 18 7.37 10.33 -0.03
CA HIS A 18 7.34 9.17 -0.92
C HIS A 18 8.74 8.59 -1.19
N PHE A 19 9.80 9.41 -1.10
CA PHE A 19 11.18 8.89 -1.15
C PHE A 19 11.47 7.90 0.00
N GLY A 20 10.99 8.19 1.20
CA GLY A 20 11.11 7.29 2.36
C GLY A 20 10.35 5.98 2.14
N VAL A 21 9.14 6.07 1.59
CA VAL A 21 8.33 4.88 1.23
C VAL A 21 9.06 4.00 0.22
N GLN A 22 9.55 4.59 -0.87
CA GLN A 22 10.28 3.85 -1.91
C GLN A 22 11.55 3.20 -1.36
N GLY A 23 12.33 3.95 -0.57
CA GLY A 23 13.55 3.43 0.05
C GLY A 23 13.26 2.26 0.98
N ALA A 24 12.20 2.34 1.79
CA ALA A 24 11.81 1.28 2.69
C ALA A 24 11.29 0.04 1.94
N LEU A 25 10.51 0.22 0.87
CA LEU A 25 10.03 -0.87 0.03
C LEU A 25 11.18 -1.61 -0.67
N HIS A 26 12.14 -0.86 -1.22
CA HIS A 26 13.35 -1.43 -1.83
C HIS A 26 14.15 -2.27 -0.83
N GLN A 27 14.35 -1.77 0.39
CA GLN A 27 15.04 -2.53 1.45
C GLN A 27 14.25 -3.76 1.90
N ALA A 28 12.92 -3.66 2.00
CA ALA A 28 12.08 -4.79 2.39
C ALA A 28 12.15 -5.93 1.37
N LEU A 29 12.05 -5.62 0.07
CA LEU A 29 12.23 -6.59 -1.02
C LEU A 29 13.62 -7.23 -0.98
N ALA A 30 14.67 -6.43 -0.75
CA ALA A 30 16.04 -6.93 -0.64
C ALA A 30 16.24 -7.87 0.56
N ARG A 31 15.68 -7.55 1.73
CA ARG A 31 15.76 -8.39 2.94
C ARG A 31 15.06 -9.74 2.78
N LEU A 32 14.01 -9.78 1.95
CA LEU A 32 13.26 -10.98 1.63
C LEU A 32 13.81 -11.72 0.40
N GLU A 33 14.91 -11.22 -0.18
CA GLU A 33 15.55 -11.79 -1.37
C GLU A 33 14.57 -12.00 -2.53
N VAL A 34 13.57 -11.13 -2.64
CA VAL A 34 12.58 -11.22 -3.72
C VAL A 34 13.22 -10.76 -5.01
N ALA A 35 13.29 -11.66 -6.00
CA ALA A 35 13.83 -11.31 -7.29
C ALA A 35 12.94 -10.24 -7.98
N PRO A 36 13.54 -9.29 -8.71
CA PRO A 36 12.75 -8.28 -9.42
C PRO A 36 11.80 -8.87 -10.48
N ALA A 37 12.13 -10.05 -11.04
CA ALA A 37 11.28 -10.79 -11.96
C ALA A 37 10.05 -11.42 -11.28
N ASP A 38 10.10 -11.64 -9.97
CA ASP A 38 9.00 -12.18 -9.19
C ASP A 38 8.17 -11.06 -8.53
N THR A 39 8.46 -9.80 -8.86
CA THR A 39 7.80 -8.63 -8.25
C THR A 39 6.98 -7.88 -9.28
N LEU A 40 5.71 -7.64 -8.97
CA LEU A 40 4.82 -6.78 -9.75
C LEU A 40 4.28 -5.65 -8.88
N ILE A 41 4.62 -4.42 -9.25
CA ILE A 41 4.13 -3.20 -8.58
C ILE A 41 3.06 -2.56 -9.45
N LEU A 42 1.83 -2.54 -8.94
CA LEU A 42 0.72 -1.83 -9.55
C LEU A 42 0.46 -0.56 -8.76
N ALA A 43 0.27 0.57 -9.44
CA ALA A 43 0.02 1.83 -8.76
C ALA A 43 -1.19 2.57 -9.36
N GLY A 44 -1.96 3.25 -8.51
CA GLY A 44 -3.08 4.11 -8.93
C GLY A 44 -2.59 5.45 -9.50
N ILE A 45 -3.48 6.45 -9.60
CA ILE A 45 -3.13 7.78 -10.13
C ILE A 45 -2.88 8.76 -8.99
N GLY A 46 -1.74 9.44 -9.04
CA GLY A 46 -1.31 10.45 -8.06
C GLY A 46 0.22 10.57 -8.05
N CYS A 47 0.77 11.44 -7.19
CA CYS A 47 2.22 11.48 -6.99
C CYS A 47 2.72 10.11 -6.53
N SER A 48 2.04 9.48 -5.58
CA SER A 48 2.28 8.11 -5.13
C SER A 48 2.25 7.08 -6.26
N GLY A 49 1.39 7.30 -7.28
CA GLY A 49 1.22 6.45 -8.45
C GLY A 49 2.50 6.22 -9.27
N THR A 50 3.44 7.16 -9.24
CA THR A 50 4.65 7.07 -10.04
C THR A 50 5.64 6.03 -9.52
N ILE A 51 5.47 5.51 -8.28
CA ILE A 51 6.39 4.56 -7.63
C ILE A 51 6.66 3.31 -8.46
N GLN A 52 5.67 2.83 -9.22
CA GLN A 52 5.83 1.66 -10.08
C GLN A 52 6.90 1.87 -11.17
N ASN A 53 7.22 3.12 -11.52
CA ASN A 53 8.26 3.42 -12.50
C ASN A 53 9.68 3.49 -11.90
N ASN A 54 9.80 3.48 -10.58
CA ASN A 54 11.04 3.86 -9.90
C ASN A 54 11.85 2.65 -9.44
N LEU A 55 11.30 1.43 -9.61
CA LEU A 55 11.89 0.17 -9.20
C LEU A 55 12.04 -0.75 -10.43
N GLY A 56 13.13 -1.53 -10.48
CA GLY A 56 13.48 -2.36 -11.63
C GLY A 56 12.72 -3.69 -11.68
N THR A 57 11.41 -3.65 -11.48
CA THR A 57 10.47 -4.79 -11.41
C THR A 57 9.44 -4.70 -12.54
N TYR A 58 8.49 -5.64 -12.61
CA TYR A 58 7.29 -5.40 -13.41
C TYR A 58 6.48 -4.26 -12.80
N GLY A 59 5.95 -3.38 -13.64
CA GLY A 59 5.23 -2.16 -13.26
C GLY A 59 3.95 -1.99 -14.05
N TYR A 60 2.86 -1.58 -13.40
CA TYR A 60 1.59 -1.26 -14.06
C TYR A 60 0.96 -0.01 -13.45
N HIS A 61 0.66 1.00 -14.28
CA HIS A 61 -0.05 2.21 -13.85
C HIS A 61 -1.54 2.05 -14.11
N ALA A 62 -2.29 1.72 -13.06
CA ALA A 62 -3.73 1.56 -13.11
C ALA A 62 -4.46 2.91 -13.22
N LEU A 63 -5.75 2.85 -13.54
CA LEU A 63 -6.63 4.00 -13.49
C LEU A 63 -6.87 4.46 -12.05
N HIS A 64 -7.30 5.72 -11.89
CA HIS A 64 -7.50 6.33 -10.59
C HIS A 64 -8.52 5.54 -9.75
N GLY A 65 -8.10 5.10 -8.56
CA GLY A 65 -8.88 4.25 -7.65
C GLY A 65 -9.14 2.85 -8.17
N ARG A 66 -8.42 2.36 -9.18
CA ARG A 66 -8.58 1.01 -9.75
C ARG A 66 -7.38 0.11 -9.49
N VAL A 67 -6.40 0.55 -8.69
CA VAL A 67 -5.21 -0.26 -8.39
C VAL A 67 -5.56 -1.58 -7.69
N LEU A 68 -6.47 -1.57 -6.73
CA LEU A 68 -6.85 -2.77 -5.97
C LEU A 68 -7.58 -3.85 -6.78
N PRO A 69 -8.59 -3.55 -7.61
CA PRO A 69 -9.19 -4.58 -8.46
C PRO A 69 -8.17 -5.13 -9.47
N THR A 70 -7.31 -4.29 -10.06
CA THR A 70 -6.26 -4.75 -10.98
C THR A 70 -5.24 -5.65 -10.27
N ALA A 71 -4.75 -5.23 -9.09
CA ALA A 71 -3.81 -6.02 -8.30
C ALA A 71 -4.41 -7.34 -7.83
N THR A 72 -5.70 -7.36 -7.48
CA THR A 72 -6.42 -8.59 -7.16
C THR A 72 -6.44 -9.54 -8.36
N GLY A 73 -6.73 -9.04 -9.56
CA GLY A 73 -6.66 -9.84 -10.78
C GLY A 73 -5.28 -10.43 -11.02
N ALA A 74 -4.22 -9.63 -10.86
CA ALA A 74 -2.85 -10.10 -11.01
C ALA A 74 -2.47 -11.20 -10.00
N ALA A 75 -2.79 -11.00 -8.72
CA ALA A 75 -2.51 -11.97 -7.65
C ALA A 75 -3.27 -13.28 -7.82
N LEU A 76 -4.46 -13.26 -8.42
CA LEU A 76 -5.24 -14.45 -8.74
C LEU A 76 -4.77 -15.13 -10.03
N ALA A 77 -4.28 -14.37 -11.00
CA ALA A 77 -3.80 -14.90 -12.28
C ALA A 77 -2.44 -15.61 -12.13
N ASP A 78 -1.56 -15.08 -11.29
CA ASP A 78 -0.27 -15.70 -10.98
C ASP A 78 0.06 -15.57 -9.48
N PRO A 79 -0.32 -16.58 -8.68
CA PRO A 79 -0.04 -16.62 -7.24
C PRO A 79 1.45 -16.71 -6.89
N SER A 80 2.35 -16.97 -7.85
CA SER A 80 3.79 -17.04 -7.60
C SER A 80 4.43 -15.65 -7.47
N LEU A 81 3.77 -14.61 -8.01
CA LEU A 81 4.27 -13.24 -7.97
C LEU A 81 4.06 -12.58 -6.59
N THR A 82 5.05 -11.77 -6.20
CA THR A 82 4.90 -10.79 -5.13
C THR A 82 4.17 -9.57 -5.69
N VAL A 83 2.85 -9.54 -5.49
CA VAL A 83 1.99 -8.46 -5.96
C VAL A 83 1.89 -7.34 -4.91
N ILE A 84 2.29 -6.15 -5.32
CA ILE A 84 2.28 -4.94 -4.49
C ILE A 84 1.43 -3.88 -5.17
N ALA A 85 0.35 -3.47 -4.53
CA ALA A 85 -0.40 -2.28 -4.88
C ALA A 85 0.20 -1.05 -4.18
N ALA A 86 0.16 0.10 -4.83
CA ALA A 86 0.53 1.38 -4.24
C ALA A 86 -0.42 2.51 -4.67
N GLY A 87 -0.69 3.46 -3.79
CA GLY A 87 -1.62 4.55 -4.10
C GLY A 87 -1.56 5.66 -3.05
N GLY A 88 -2.22 6.78 -3.33
CA GLY A 88 -2.39 7.86 -2.37
C GLY A 88 -3.67 7.66 -1.55
N ASP A 89 -3.83 8.47 -0.51
CA ASP A 89 -5.09 8.57 0.24
C ASP A 89 -6.30 8.92 -0.65
N GLY A 90 -6.19 9.84 -1.60
CA GLY A 90 -7.26 10.11 -2.57
C GLY A 90 -7.59 8.94 -3.49
N ASP A 91 -6.55 8.26 -3.97
CA ASP A 91 -6.70 7.10 -4.84
C ASP A 91 -7.39 5.94 -4.11
N GLY A 92 -6.96 5.65 -2.87
CA GLY A 92 -7.43 4.53 -2.07
C GLY A 92 -8.72 4.80 -1.28
N TYR A 93 -8.84 5.97 -0.65
CA TYR A 93 -9.93 6.30 0.28
C TYR A 93 -11.04 7.18 -0.30
N ALA A 94 -10.84 7.81 -1.47
CA ALA A 94 -11.91 8.51 -2.17
C ALA A 94 -12.49 7.62 -3.28
N ILE A 95 -12.04 7.79 -4.51
CA ILE A 95 -12.59 7.09 -5.69
C ILE A 95 -12.34 5.57 -5.65
N GLY A 96 -11.36 5.11 -4.86
CA GLY A 96 -11.05 3.69 -4.65
C GLY A 96 -11.72 3.04 -3.43
N ALA A 97 -12.44 3.79 -2.59
CA ALA A 97 -12.90 3.32 -1.28
C ALA A 97 -13.73 2.03 -1.34
N GLY A 98 -14.66 1.96 -2.31
CA GLY A 98 -15.49 0.77 -2.50
C GLY A 98 -14.67 -0.49 -2.81
N HIS A 99 -13.56 -0.35 -3.56
CA HIS A 99 -12.66 -1.46 -3.82
C HIS A 99 -11.86 -1.84 -2.57
N LEU A 100 -11.37 -0.86 -1.80
CA LEU A 100 -10.63 -1.11 -0.56
C LEU A 100 -11.42 -1.96 0.43
N VAL A 101 -12.68 -1.58 0.70
CA VAL A 101 -13.58 -2.35 1.59
C VAL A 101 -13.73 -3.79 1.11
N HIS A 102 -13.85 -3.99 -0.19
CA HIS A 102 -13.99 -5.32 -0.76
C HIS A 102 -12.69 -6.12 -0.82
N THR A 103 -11.52 -5.46 -0.93
CA THR A 103 -10.22 -6.12 -0.82
C THR A 103 -9.99 -6.59 0.61
N PHE A 104 -10.34 -5.80 1.63
CA PHE A 104 -10.37 -6.28 3.01
C PHE A 104 -11.29 -7.50 3.19
N ARG A 105 -12.51 -7.43 2.61
CA ARG A 105 -13.49 -8.52 2.75
C ARG A 105 -13.06 -9.80 2.03
N ARG A 106 -12.48 -9.68 0.85
CA ARG A 106 -12.01 -10.84 0.05
C ARG A 106 -10.69 -11.37 0.57
N ASN A 107 -9.83 -10.50 1.11
CA ASN A 107 -8.52 -10.83 1.66
C ASN A 107 -7.57 -11.54 0.66
N PRO A 108 -7.40 -11.04 -0.59
CA PRO A 108 -6.48 -11.62 -1.56
C PRO A 108 -5.03 -11.51 -1.09
N ALA A 109 -4.16 -12.44 -1.50
CA ALA A 109 -2.74 -12.50 -1.14
C ALA A 109 -1.90 -11.43 -1.86
N LEU A 110 -2.05 -10.17 -1.44
CA LEU A 110 -1.27 -9.03 -1.96
C LEU A 110 -1.02 -8.00 -0.86
N THR A 111 -0.01 -7.15 -1.06
CA THR A 111 0.29 -6.01 -0.17
C THR A 111 -0.22 -4.71 -0.79
N TYR A 112 -0.86 -3.82 -0.01
CA TYR A 112 -1.17 -2.45 -0.43
C TYR A 112 -0.45 -1.44 0.44
N VAL A 113 0.41 -0.65 -0.20
CA VAL A 113 1.13 0.46 0.41
C VAL A 113 0.40 1.77 0.07
N LEU A 114 -0.41 2.26 1.00
CA LEU A 114 -1.12 3.53 0.84
C LEU A 114 -0.27 4.67 1.39
N MET A 115 0.13 5.60 0.55
CA MET A 115 0.95 6.76 0.90
C MET A 115 0.04 7.94 1.25
N ASN A 116 -0.27 8.08 2.53
CA ASN A 116 -1.15 9.11 3.06
C ASN A 116 -0.37 10.41 3.25
N ASN A 117 -0.70 11.43 2.47
CA ASN A 117 -0.06 12.74 2.51
C ASN A 117 -1.07 13.87 2.84
N ALA A 118 -2.29 13.49 3.19
CA ALA A 118 -3.43 14.33 3.53
C ALA A 118 -3.88 15.29 2.42
N THR A 119 -3.44 15.13 1.16
CA THR A 119 -3.77 16.07 0.07
C THR A 119 -3.66 15.45 -1.33
N TYR A 120 -4.42 15.96 -2.29
CA TYR A 120 -4.23 15.59 -3.69
C TYR A 120 -3.06 16.37 -4.31
N GLY A 121 -1.83 15.92 -4.01
CA GLY A 121 -0.60 16.60 -4.42
C GLY A 121 -0.45 16.76 -5.93
N LEU A 122 -0.77 15.74 -6.72
CA LEU A 122 -0.60 15.79 -8.19
C LEU A 122 -1.54 16.80 -8.85
N THR A 123 -2.73 16.99 -8.28
CA THR A 123 -3.74 17.95 -8.76
C THR A 123 -3.63 19.31 -8.10
N LYS A 124 -2.52 19.57 -7.37
CA LYS A 124 -2.14 20.84 -6.77
C LYS A 124 -2.83 21.21 -5.44
N GLY A 125 -3.08 20.22 -4.58
CA GLY A 125 -3.27 20.48 -3.14
C GLY A 125 -4.72 20.55 -2.67
N GLN A 126 -5.66 19.85 -3.31
CA GLN A 126 -7.02 19.74 -2.80
C GLN A 126 -7.09 18.85 -1.56
N ASP A 127 -8.11 19.07 -0.72
CA ASP A 127 -8.39 18.24 0.44
C ASP A 127 -8.68 16.79 0.02
N SER A 128 -8.01 15.86 0.70
CA SER A 128 -8.25 14.43 0.61
C SER A 128 -9.19 13.96 1.74
N PRO A 129 -9.67 12.70 1.72
CA PRO A 129 -10.48 12.14 2.82
C PRO A 129 -9.76 12.10 4.18
N THR A 130 -8.44 12.34 4.19
CA THR A 130 -7.56 12.33 5.35
C THR A 130 -7.12 13.74 5.78
N ALA A 131 -7.53 14.79 5.05
CA ALA A 131 -7.16 16.18 5.32
C ALA A 131 -7.50 16.65 6.74
N ALA A 132 -8.65 16.21 7.28
CA ALA A 132 -9.08 16.58 8.62
C ALA A 132 -8.21 16.00 9.76
N MET A 133 -7.27 15.09 9.46
CA MET A 133 -6.24 14.68 10.43
C MET A 133 -5.16 15.74 10.65
N VAL A 134 -5.05 16.72 9.74
CA VAL A 134 -3.94 17.70 9.75
C VAL A 134 -4.41 19.14 9.63
N SER A 135 -5.67 19.37 9.25
CA SER A 135 -6.29 20.70 9.24
C SER A 135 -7.73 20.64 9.76
N THR A 136 -8.07 21.51 10.72
CA THR A 136 -9.42 21.60 11.28
C THR A 136 -10.37 22.47 10.44
N GLY A 137 -9.95 22.89 9.25
CA GLY A 137 -10.71 23.76 8.35
C GLY A 137 -11.76 23.04 7.51
N GLY A 138 -11.71 21.70 7.45
CA GLY A 138 -12.66 20.86 6.73
C GLY A 138 -14.00 20.72 7.46
N ARG A 139 -15.09 20.53 6.70
CA ARG A 139 -16.46 20.33 7.24
C ARG A 139 -16.75 18.88 7.62
N GLU A 140 -15.84 17.94 7.31
CA GLU A 140 -16.03 16.50 7.44
C GLU A 140 -14.92 15.87 8.29
N GLN A 141 -15.24 14.79 9.00
CA GLN A 141 -14.27 14.01 9.77
C GLN A 141 -13.37 13.20 8.84
N ALA A 142 -12.10 13.00 9.24
CA ALA A 142 -11.18 12.21 8.46
C ALA A 142 -11.58 10.73 8.44
N LEU A 143 -11.42 10.09 7.28
CA LEU A 143 -11.49 8.64 7.17
C LEU A 143 -10.19 8.03 7.72
N ASP A 144 -10.33 7.06 8.62
CA ASP A 144 -9.21 6.26 9.13
C ASP A 144 -9.24 4.86 8.52
N GLY A 145 -8.26 4.57 7.64
CA GLY A 145 -8.18 3.28 6.95
C GLY A 145 -7.83 2.10 7.86
N ILE A 146 -7.16 2.34 8.99
CA ILE A 146 -6.84 1.31 9.98
C ILE A 146 -8.10 0.90 10.73
N LEU A 147 -8.89 1.85 11.22
CA LEU A 147 -10.18 1.55 11.87
C LEU A 147 -11.18 0.91 10.90
N LEU A 148 -11.19 1.35 9.63
CA LEU A 148 -11.97 0.69 8.57
C LEU A 148 -11.55 -0.78 8.40
N GLY A 149 -10.25 -1.04 8.29
CA GLY A 149 -9.71 -2.39 8.16
C GLY A 149 -10.03 -3.26 9.38
N LEU A 150 -9.91 -2.72 10.59
CA LEU A 150 -10.24 -3.42 11.84
C LEU A 150 -11.74 -3.77 11.91
N SER A 151 -12.61 -2.91 11.37
CA SER A 151 -14.06 -3.13 11.29
C SER A 151 -14.45 -4.27 10.33
N VAL A 152 -13.58 -4.60 9.36
CA VAL A 152 -13.81 -5.73 8.44
C VAL A 152 -13.19 -7.00 9.01
N ARG A 153 -14.03 -7.96 9.40
CA ARG A 153 -13.60 -9.19 10.09
C ARG A 153 -12.64 -10.08 9.30
N ALA A 154 -12.66 -10.00 7.97
CA ALA A 154 -11.78 -10.78 7.09
C ALA A 154 -10.37 -10.17 6.94
N SER A 155 -10.13 -8.91 7.33
CA SER A 155 -8.80 -8.31 7.28
C SER A 155 -7.83 -9.09 8.15
N THR A 156 -6.61 -9.33 7.69
CA THR A 156 -5.65 -10.17 8.43
C THR A 156 -4.34 -9.48 8.77
N PHE A 157 -4.04 -8.35 8.16
CA PHE A 157 -2.84 -7.58 8.46
C PHE A 157 -3.09 -6.09 8.22
N LEU A 158 -2.87 -5.28 9.26
CA LEU A 158 -3.02 -3.83 9.26
C LEU A 158 -1.80 -3.23 9.97
N ALA A 159 -1.13 -2.29 9.30
CA ALA A 159 -0.03 -1.53 9.88
C ALA A 159 -0.11 -0.08 9.44
N ARG A 160 0.36 0.84 10.30
CA ARG A 160 0.60 2.23 9.92
C ARG A 160 2.06 2.57 10.19
N GLY A 161 2.78 3.06 9.19
CA GLY A 161 4.15 3.53 9.35
C GLY A 161 4.27 5.03 9.10
N PHE A 162 5.44 5.59 9.38
CA PHE A 162 5.78 6.97 9.06
C PHE A 162 7.06 7.03 8.24
N ALA A 163 7.06 7.80 7.15
CA ALA A 163 8.21 7.92 6.25
C ALA A 163 9.50 8.42 6.94
N ARG A 164 9.38 9.11 8.08
CA ARG A 164 10.50 9.60 8.90
C ARG A 164 10.97 8.60 9.97
N GLN A 165 10.35 7.42 10.05
CA GLN A 165 10.79 6.29 10.86
C GLN A 165 11.21 5.11 9.96
N PRO A 166 12.33 5.23 9.21
CA PRO A 166 12.68 4.30 8.15
C PRO A 166 12.89 2.88 8.64
N GLU A 167 13.48 2.69 9.82
CA GLU A 167 13.73 1.34 10.36
C GLU A 167 12.44 0.60 10.67
N GLN A 168 11.50 1.27 11.34
CA GLN A 168 10.17 0.72 11.63
C GLN A 168 9.42 0.44 10.33
N LEU A 169 9.39 1.40 9.40
CA LEU A 169 8.70 1.24 8.12
C LEU A 169 9.24 0.04 7.32
N VAL A 170 10.55 -0.19 7.30
CA VAL A 170 11.14 -1.38 6.68
C VAL A 170 10.66 -2.65 7.37
N ARG A 171 10.63 -2.71 8.72
CA ARG A 171 10.11 -3.88 9.45
C ARG A 171 8.64 -4.17 9.12
N LEU A 172 7.80 -3.13 9.06
CA LEU A 172 6.39 -3.27 8.72
C LEU A 172 6.19 -3.77 7.29
N LEU A 173 6.95 -3.25 6.33
CA LEU A 173 6.86 -3.68 4.93
C LEU A 173 7.39 -5.10 4.74
N VAL A 174 8.48 -5.50 5.42
CA VAL A 174 8.95 -6.90 5.43
C VAL A 174 7.84 -7.82 5.92
N ALA A 175 7.26 -7.51 7.08
CA ALA A 175 6.19 -8.29 7.67
C ALA A 175 4.93 -8.36 6.78
N ALA A 176 4.58 -7.27 6.09
CA ALA A 176 3.45 -7.22 5.17
C ALA A 176 3.67 -8.10 3.93
N LEU A 177 4.86 -8.00 3.33
CA LEU A 177 5.24 -8.80 2.17
C LEU A 177 5.28 -10.29 2.52
N GLU A 178 5.85 -10.67 3.67
CA GLU A 178 5.84 -12.06 4.16
C GLU A 178 4.41 -12.57 4.39
N HIS A 179 3.55 -11.75 4.99
CA HIS A 179 2.14 -12.09 5.23
C HIS A 179 1.41 -12.39 3.91
N ALA A 180 1.56 -11.52 2.92
CA ALA A 180 0.96 -11.73 1.60
C ALA A 180 1.54 -12.95 0.88
N ARG A 181 2.88 -13.06 0.80
CA ARG A 181 3.58 -14.16 0.09
C ARG A 181 3.33 -15.53 0.71
N SER A 182 3.09 -15.60 2.01
CA SER A 182 2.70 -16.85 2.69
C SER A 182 1.22 -17.22 2.52
N GLY A 183 0.49 -16.50 1.66
CA GLY A 183 -0.92 -16.75 1.38
C GLY A 183 -1.86 -16.40 2.54
N ARG A 184 -1.39 -15.64 3.53
CA ARG A 184 -2.22 -15.25 4.69
C ARG A 184 -3.20 -14.12 4.36
N GLY A 185 -3.07 -13.52 3.18
CA GLY A 185 -4.05 -12.65 2.56
C GLY A 185 -3.58 -11.21 2.43
N PHE A 186 -4.52 -10.28 2.56
CA PHE A 186 -4.31 -8.89 2.24
C PHE A 186 -3.56 -8.18 3.36
N ALA A 187 -2.38 -7.64 3.02
CA ALA A 187 -1.59 -6.81 3.92
C ALA A 187 -1.77 -5.34 3.58
N PHE A 188 -2.45 -4.61 4.47
CA PHE A 188 -2.63 -3.18 4.33
C PHE A 188 -1.61 -2.41 5.17
N VAL A 189 -0.81 -1.58 4.51
CA VAL A 189 0.17 -0.70 5.16
C VAL A 189 -0.14 0.74 4.75
N GLU A 190 -0.68 1.51 5.68
CA GLU A 190 -0.77 2.95 5.51
C GLU A 190 0.57 3.57 5.91
N VAL A 191 1.11 4.46 5.09
CA VAL A 191 2.34 5.19 5.41
C VAL A 191 2.03 6.68 5.42
N LEU A 192 2.20 7.29 6.59
CA LEU A 192 2.21 8.74 6.74
C LEU A 192 3.41 9.28 5.95
N SER A 193 3.15 10.04 4.90
CA SER A 193 4.12 10.43 3.88
C SER A 193 3.95 11.91 3.52
N PRO A 194 4.59 12.85 4.24
CA PRO A 194 4.35 14.28 4.10
C PRO A 194 4.53 14.85 2.68
N CYS A 195 3.68 15.81 2.33
CA CYS A 195 3.73 16.57 1.08
C CYS A 195 4.26 17.99 1.32
N VAL A 196 5.58 18.17 1.30
CA VAL A 196 6.23 19.47 1.58
C VAL A 196 5.78 20.64 0.70
N THR A 197 5.18 20.37 -0.46
CA THR A 197 4.74 21.41 -1.41
C THR A 197 3.36 21.98 -1.09
N TYR A 198 2.41 21.13 -0.67
CA TYR A 198 1.00 21.51 -0.53
C TYR A 198 0.45 21.29 0.88
N GLN A 199 1.02 20.35 1.65
CA GLN A 199 0.55 19.97 2.98
C GLN A 199 1.74 19.39 3.77
N ASP A 200 2.57 20.28 4.33
CA ASP A 200 3.74 19.87 5.10
C ASP A 200 3.35 19.40 6.50
N THR A 201 3.26 18.08 6.65
CA THR A 201 2.83 17.41 7.88
C THR A 201 3.99 16.87 8.70
N TYR A 202 5.25 17.12 8.31
CA TYR A 202 6.41 16.66 9.10
C TYR A 202 6.36 17.16 10.55
N PRO A 203 6.20 18.47 10.84
CA PRO A 203 6.21 18.95 12.22
C PRO A 203 5.09 18.36 13.07
N LEU A 204 3.92 18.18 12.46
CA LEU A 204 2.74 17.63 13.11
C LEU A 204 2.94 16.15 13.45
N TRP A 205 3.25 15.32 12.45
CA TRP A 205 3.40 13.88 12.66
C TRP A 205 4.67 13.52 13.44
N ASP A 206 5.74 14.32 13.38
CA ASP A 206 6.91 14.14 14.27
C ASP A 206 6.50 14.27 15.76
N ALA A 207 5.51 15.11 16.09
CA ALA A 207 5.03 15.32 17.46
C ALA A 207 3.92 14.34 17.87
N GLU A 208 3.07 13.94 16.93
CA GLU A 208 1.80 13.28 17.24
C GLU A 208 1.81 11.77 17.06
N VAL A 209 2.76 11.18 16.33
CA VAL A 209 2.79 9.72 16.18
C VAL A 209 3.06 9.03 17.51
N THR A 210 2.41 7.89 17.73
CA THR A 210 2.65 6.99 18.88
C THR A 210 2.85 5.60 18.34
N ASP A 211 4.01 5.00 18.62
CA ASP A 211 4.29 3.63 18.24
C ASP A 211 3.58 2.65 19.17
N LEU A 212 2.67 1.85 18.63
CA LEU A 212 2.01 0.79 19.38
C LEU A 212 2.94 -0.42 19.58
N ASP A 213 4.02 -0.56 18.80
CA ASP A 213 5.02 -1.61 19.03
C ASP A 213 5.73 -1.42 20.38
N ASP A 214 5.77 -0.19 20.90
CA ASP A 214 6.36 0.17 22.20
C ASP A 214 5.34 0.08 23.37
N ASP A 215 4.05 -0.14 23.08
CA ASP A 215 3.00 -0.22 24.10
C ASP A 215 2.89 -1.66 24.64
N PRO A 216 3.25 -1.93 25.92
CA PRO A 216 3.21 -3.28 26.47
C PRO A 216 1.79 -3.86 26.62
N HIS A 217 0.76 -3.02 26.45
CA HIS A 217 -0.64 -3.45 26.48
C HIS A 217 -1.20 -3.72 25.08
N HIS A 218 -0.43 -3.44 24.02
CA HIS A 218 -0.84 -3.72 22.65
C HIS A 218 -0.51 -5.16 22.26
N ASP A 219 -1.55 -5.96 22.04
CA ASP A 219 -1.44 -7.28 21.41
C ASP A 219 -1.95 -7.18 19.96
N PRO A 220 -1.07 -7.25 18.93
CA PRO A 220 -1.49 -7.16 17.54
C PRO A 220 -2.36 -8.36 17.11
N THR A 221 -2.47 -9.43 17.90
CA THR A 221 -3.32 -10.58 17.58
C THR A 221 -4.74 -10.44 18.12
N ASP A 222 -4.97 -9.54 19.08
CA ASP A 222 -6.30 -9.19 19.58
C ASP A 222 -6.89 -8.03 18.77
N ARG A 223 -7.86 -8.33 17.91
CA ARG A 223 -8.54 -7.31 17.10
C ARG A 223 -9.26 -6.26 17.95
N ALA A 224 -9.96 -6.71 19.00
CA ALA A 224 -10.76 -5.80 19.83
C ALA A 224 -9.83 -4.90 20.64
N GLY A 225 -8.76 -5.47 21.21
CA GLY A 225 -7.67 -4.76 21.84
C GLY A 225 -6.99 -3.76 20.90
N ALA A 226 -6.63 -4.17 19.69
CA ALA A 226 -6.05 -3.27 18.68
C ALA A 226 -6.96 -2.09 18.34
N PHE A 227 -8.28 -2.32 18.19
CA PHE A 227 -9.25 -1.24 17.99
C PHE A 227 -9.28 -0.27 19.17
N ALA A 228 -9.34 -0.79 20.40
CA ALA A 228 -9.34 0.02 21.62
C ALA A 228 -8.03 0.81 21.78
N SER A 229 -6.87 0.21 21.47
CA SER A 229 -5.57 0.88 21.50
C SER A 229 -5.48 2.03 20.50
N CYS A 230 -5.96 1.84 19.27
CA CYS A 230 -6.03 2.92 18.29
C CYS A 230 -6.91 4.08 18.78
N LEU A 231 -8.14 3.78 19.26
CA LEU A 231 -9.04 4.82 19.76
C LEU A 231 -8.43 5.60 20.93
N ARG A 232 -7.83 4.90 21.90
CA ARG A 232 -7.17 5.53 23.06
C ARG A 232 -6.06 6.50 22.63
N VAL A 233 -5.23 6.14 21.64
CA VAL A 233 -4.20 7.03 21.11
C VAL A 233 -4.83 8.22 20.38
N MET A 234 -5.85 7.98 19.58
CA MET A 234 -6.55 9.04 18.83
C MET A 234 -7.29 10.03 19.74
N GLU A 235 -7.88 9.57 20.84
CA GLU A 235 -8.51 10.42 21.87
C GLU A 235 -7.52 11.37 22.55
N GLN A 236 -6.23 11.05 22.54
CA GLN A 236 -5.15 11.91 23.02
C GLN A 236 -4.69 12.92 21.96
N GLY A 237 -5.33 12.97 20.78
CA GLY A 237 -4.91 13.78 19.65
C GLY A 237 -3.65 13.25 18.98
N ARG A 238 -3.37 11.95 19.09
CA ARG A 238 -2.17 11.30 18.55
C ARG A 238 -2.51 10.32 17.44
N VAL A 239 -1.52 9.96 16.62
CA VAL A 239 -1.70 9.04 15.49
C VAL A 239 -1.01 7.70 15.79
N PRO A 240 -1.75 6.59 15.94
CA PRO A 240 -1.14 5.28 16.22
C PRO A 240 -0.39 4.76 14.99
N ILE A 241 0.87 4.38 15.16
CA ILE A 241 1.72 3.71 14.16
C ILE A 241 2.20 2.35 14.72
N GLY A 242 2.90 1.57 13.90
CA GLY A 242 3.38 0.22 14.22
C GLY A 242 2.56 -0.89 13.57
N LEU A 243 2.78 -2.12 14.03
CA LEU A 243 1.97 -3.27 13.64
C LEU A 243 0.65 -3.25 14.43
N ILE A 244 -0.39 -2.70 13.82
CA ILE A 244 -1.68 -2.52 14.49
C ILE A 244 -2.39 -3.85 14.68
N TYR A 245 -2.46 -4.69 13.66
CA TYR A 245 -3.17 -5.96 13.75
C TYR A 245 -2.60 -7.01 12.81
N ARG A 246 -2.46 -8.24 13.31
CA ARG A 246 -2.12 -9.45 12.57
C ARG A 246 -3.00 -10.60 13.06
N GLY A 247 -3.97 -10.96 12.22
CA GLY A 247 -4.87 -12.08 12.47
C GLY A 247 -4.28 -13.44 12.14
N GLY A 248 -4.99 -14.49 12.58
CA GLY A 248 -4.82 -15.85 12.08
C GLY A 248 -5.10 -15.95 10.57
N PRO A 249 -4.71 -17.07 9.92
CA PRO A 249 -4.98 -17.27 8.50
C PRO A 249 -6.48 -17.12 8.22
N ALA A 250 -6.84 -16.32 7.22
CA ALA A 250 -8.21 -16.26 6.76
C ALA A 250 -8.63 -17.59 6.11
N ALA A 251 -9.93 -17.83 6.03
CA ALA A 251 -10.46 -18.89 5.19
C ALA A 251 -9.90 -18.73 3.77
N HIS A 252 -9.25 -19.78 3.27
CA HIS A 252 -8.68 -19.85 1.93
C HIS A 252 -9.74 -19.40 0.91
N ILE A 253 -9.46 -18.31 0.16
CA ILE A 253 -10.17 -18.09 -1.09
C ILE A 253 -9.77 -19.26 -1.97
N PRO A 254 -10.72 -20.07 -2.48
CA PRO A 254 -10.40 -21.16 -3.38
C PRO A 254 -9.46 -20.66 -4.46
N ASP A 255 -8.31 -21.33 -4.61
CA ASP A 255 -7.41 -21.12 -5.74
C ASP A 255 -8.28 -21.13 -7.02
N PRO A 256 -8.47 -19.98 -7.70
CA PRO A 256 -9.13 -20.02 -8.98
C PRO A 256 -8.22 -20.87 -9.85
N GLY A 257 -8.65 -22.11 -10.14
CA GLY A 257 -7.85 -23.04 -10.94
C GLY A 257 -7.24 -22.29 -12.12
N PRO A 258 -5.96 -22.55 -12.44
CA PRO A 258 -5.18 -21.72 -13.34
C PRO A 258 -6.02 -21.42 -14.56
N ALA A 259 -6.16 -20.14 -14.90
CA ALA A 259 -6.89 -19.75 -16.08
C ALA A 259 -6.31 -20.59 -17.23
N HIS A 260 -7.15 -21.43 -17.86
CA HIS A 260 -6.76 -22.28 -18.99
C HIS A 260 -6.54 -21.37 -20.21
N VAL A 261 -5.53 -20.52 -20.12
CA VAL A 261 -5.06 -19.69 -21.20
C VAL A 261 -3.77 -20.36 -21.63
N GLY A 262 -3.79 -20.97 -22.81
CA GLY A 262 -2.59 -21.53 -23.40
C GLY A 262 -1.56 -20.42 -23.58
N LEU A 263 -0.67 -20.24 -22.61
CA LEU A 263 0.34 -19.18 -22.62
C LEU A 263 1.21 -19.26 -23.87
N SER A 264 1.39 -20.45 -24.45
CA SER A 264 2.05 -20.66 -25.74
C SER A 264 1.41 -19.85 -26.87
N ASP A 265 0.08 -19.85 -26.92
CA ASP A 265 -0.70 -19.27 -28.02
C ASP A 265 -0.72 -17.75 -27.88
N LEU A 266 -0.90 -17.25 -26.66
CA LEU A 266 -0.79 -15.82 -26.36
C LEU A 266 0.64 -15.28 -26.51
N THR A 267 1.67 -16.08 -26.23
CA THR A 267 3.06 -15.64 -26.40
C THR A 267 3.40 -15.48 -27.87
N ALA A 268 2.88 -16.37 -28.73
CA ALA A 268 3.05 -16.25 -30.18
C ALA A 268 2.36 -14.99 -30.71
N GLU A 269 1.10 -14.77 -30.32
CA GLU A 269 0.32 -13.58 -30.72
C GLU A 269 0.94 -12.28 -30.18
N TYR A 270 1.43 -12.30 -28.93
CA TYR A 270 2.16 -11.16 -28.35
C TYR A 270 3.47 -10.87 -29.10
N ARG A 271 4.24 -11.90 -29.46
CA ARG A 271 5.47 -11.72 -30.27
C ARG A 271 5.14 -11.15 -31.64
N GLU A 272 4.12 -11.68 -32.31
CA GLU A 272 3.69 -11.15 -33.62
C GLU A 272 3.28 -9.67 -33.54
N ILE A 273 2.56 -9.27 -32.48
CA ILE A 273 2.24 -7.87 -32.22
C ILE A 273 3.51 -7.04 -31.98
N MET A 274 4.43 -7.51 -31.13
CA MET A 274 5.66 -6.79 -30.79
C MET A 274 6.62 -6.66 -31.98
N ASP A 275 6.74 -7.70 -32.80
CA ASP A 275 7.50 -7.70 -34.05
C ASP A 275 6.91 -6.66 -35.04
N GLY A 276 5.59 -6.41 -34.99
CA GLY A 276 4.92 -5.34 -35.73
C GLY A 276 5.24 -3.92 -35.24
N TYR A 277 5.87 -3.76 -34.07
CA TYR A 277 6.33 -2.48 -33.50
C TYR A 277 7.84 -2.27 -33.62
N GLU A 278 8.61 -3.26 -34.06
CA GLU A 278 10.01 -3.05 -34.45
C GLU A 278 10.05 -2.33 -35.82
N VAL A 279 10.36 -1.04 -35.80
CA VAL A 279 10.58 -0.18 -36.97
C VAL A 279 12.05 -0.18 -37.37
#